data_AF-A0A2Z3IKB1-F1
#
_entry.id   AF-A0A2Z3IKB1-F1
#
_cell.length_a   1.000
_cell.length_b   1.000
_cell.length_c   1.000
_cell.angle_alpha   90.00
_cell.angle_beta   90.00
_cell.angle_gamma   90.00
#
_symmetry.space_group_name_H-M   'P 1'
#
loop_
_entity.id
_entity.type
_entity.pdbx_description
1 polymer ?
#
loop_
_entity_poly.entity_id
_entity_poly.type
_entity_poly.pdbx_seq_one_letter_code
_entity_poly.pdbx_strand_id
1 'polypeptide(L)'
;MEGALELHYTDQAGNPSRRWIIARELKVGPGKTLLGGIDMADDGYRGFRADRIERLIDAETGLVVDRNIIDWLIKRAERQAKERKKIQDRP
;
A
#
# COMPACT_ATOMS: atom_id res chain seq x y z
N MET A 1 6.43 0.48 5.33
CA MET A 1 6.21 -0.02 3.96
C MET A 1 6.22 1.21 3.09
N GLU A 2 6.94 1.18 1.98
CA GLU A 2 7.06 2.32 1.06
C GLU A 2 6.91 1.85 -0.39
N GLY A 3 6.53 2.74 -1.31
CA GLY A 3 6.53 2.44 -2.75
C GLY A 3 5.42 3.14 -3.53
N ALA A 4 5.57 3.21 -4.84
CA ALA A 4 4.55 3.76 -5.74
C ALA A 4 3.52 2.68 -6.11
N LEU A 5 2.24 2.94 -5.83
CA LEU A 5 1.15 1.99 -6.06
C LEU A 5 -0.02 2.66 -6.80
N GLU A 6 -0.62 1.96 -7.75
CA GLU A 6 -1.95 2.29 -8.27
C GLU A 6 -3.00 1.39 -7.60
N LEU A 7 -4.05 2.00 -7.06
CA LEU A 7 -5.12 1.33 -6.34
C LEU A 7 -6.44 1.48 -7.10
N HIS A 8 -7.15 0.39 -7.33
CA HIS A 8 -8.58 0.42 -7.58
C HIS A 8 -9.27 0.35 -6.22
N TYR A 9 -9.90 1.45 -5.82
CA TYR A 9 -10.37 1.65 -4.46
C TYR A 9 -11.84 2.05 -4.45
N THR A 10 -12.62 1.37 -3.61
CA THR A 10 -14.03 1.68 -3.37
C THR A 10 -14.16 2.39 -2.03
N ASP A 11 -14.69 3.61 -2.02
CA ASP A 11 -14.81 4.39 -0.78
C ASP A 11 -15.90 3.84 0.16
N GLN A 12 -16.13 4.52 1.29
CA GLN A 12 -17.17 4.10 2.24
C GLN A 12 -18.59 4.19 1.68
N ALA A 13 -18.83 5.11 0.74
CA ALA A 13 -20.12 5.30 0.10
C ALA A 13 -20.32 4.35 -1.09
N GLY A 14 -19.32 3.51 -1.41
CA GLY A 14 -19.37 2.57 -2.52
C GLY A 14 -18.92 3.17 -3.85
N ASN A 15 -18.31 4.36 -3.86
CA ASN A 15 -17.84 4.96 -5.10
C ASN A 15 -16.47 4.40 -5.49
N PRO A 16 -16.31 3.84 -6.70
CA PRO A 16 -15.03 3.37 -7.18
C PRO A 16 -14.16 4.54 -7.64
N SER A 17 -12.85 4.42 -7.43
CA SER A 17 -11.85 5.36 -7.91
C SER A 17 -10.52 4.66 -8.21
N ARG A 18 -9.70 5.27 -9.07
CA ARG A 18 -8.29 4.89 -9.23
C ARG A 18 -7.42 5.91 -8.50
N ARG A 19 -6.48 5.43 -7.69
CA ARG A 19 -5.61 6.27 -6.86
C ARG A 19 -4.17 5.91 -7.10
N TRP A 20 -3.38 6.91 -7.51
CA TRP A 20 -1.93 6.79 -7.60
C TRP A 20 -1.35 7.32 -6.32
N ILE A 21 -0.67 6.47 -5.56
CA ILE A 21 -0.16 6.83 -4.25
C ILE A 21 1.33 6.54 -4.13
N ILE A 22 2.03 7.43 -3.43
CA ILE A 22 3.35 7.15 -2.89
C ILE A 22 3.15 6.67 -1.46
N ALA A 23 3.09 5.34 -1.29
CA ALA A 23 2.93 4.72 0.03
C ALA A 23 4.14 5.03 0.91
N ARG A 24 3.87 5.36 2.17
CA ARG A 24 4.85 5.70 3.21
C ARG A 24 4.75 4.80 4.43
N GLU A 25 3.58 4.23 4.68
CA GLU A 25 3.39 3.31 5.80
C GLU A 25 2.29 2.28 5.55
N LEU A 26 2.38 1.18 6.29
CA LEU A 26 1.32 0.20 6.45
C LEU A 26 1.07 0.04 7.94
N LYS A 27 -0.13 0.41 8.40
CA LYS A 27 -0.56 0.28 9.79
C LYS A 27 -1.52 -0.89 9.90
N VAL A 28 -1.14 -1.90 10.68
CA VAL A 28 -1.97 -3.08 10.98
C VAL A 28 -2.51 -2.92 12.39
N GLY A 29 -3.83 -2.95 12.53
CA GLY A 29 -4.50 -2.86 13.83
C GLY A 29 -5.69 -3.81 13.93
N PRO A 30 -6.34 -3.89 15.10
CA PRO A 30 -7.49 -4.76 15.31
C PRO A 30 -8.62 -4.43 14.31
N GLY A 31 -8.94 -5.38 13.43
CA GLY A 31 -10.04 -5.27 12.46
C GLY A 31 -9.81 -4.27 11.31
N LYS A 32 -8.63 -3.65 11.18
CA LYS A 32 -8.33 -2.75 10.06
C LYS A 32 -6.85 -2.71 9.72
N THR A 33 -6.57 -2.68 8.43
CA THR A 33 -5.25 -2.39 7.87
C THR A 33 -5.35 -1.11 7.04
N LEU A 34 -4.45 -0.16 7.29
CA LEU A 34 -4.40 1.13 6.60
C LEU A 34 -3.09 1.25 5.82
N LEU A 35 -3.21 1.59 4.54
CA LEU A 35 -2.11 1.97 3.66
C LEU A 35 -2.07 3.51 3.61
N GLY A 36 -1.05 4.09 4.25
CA GLY A 36 -0.87 5.54 4.33
C GLY A 36 0.15 6.01 3.28
N GLY A 37 -0.16 7.10 2.58
CA GLY A 37 0.71 7.65 1.54
C GLY A 37 0.27 9.01 1.04
N ILE A 38 1.05 9.57 0.13
CA ILE A 38 0.69 10.78 -0.62
C ILE A 38 -0.18 10.36 -1.80
N ASP A 39 -1.40 10.87 -1.88
CA ASP A 39 -2.28 10.69 -3.04
C ASP A 39 -1.93 11.74 -4.09
N MET A 40 -1.53 11.27 -5.27
CA MET A 40 -1.08 12.13 -6.37
C MET A 40 -2.22 12.94 -7.00
N ALA A 41 -3.48 12.64 -6.68
CA ALA A 41 -4.62 13.41 -7.18
C ALA A 41 -4.65 14.84 -6.64
N ASP A 42 -4.18 15.05 -5.41
CA ASP A 42 -4.19 16.35 -4.73
C ASP A 42 -2.94 16.64 -3.89
N ASP A 43 -1.90 15.81 -4.01
CA ASP A 43 -0.66 15.86 -3.24
C ASP A 43 -0.87 15.78 -1.71
N GLY A 44 -2.05 15.30 -1.29
CA GLY A 44 -2.44 15.20 0.10
C GLY A 44 -2.05 13.87 0.72
N TYR A 45 -1.67 13.88 2.00
CA TYR A 45 -1.51 12.65 2.77
C TYR A 45 -2.87 12.01 3.06
N ARG A 46 -3.04 10.73 2.69
CA ARG A 46 -4.29 9.97 2.85
C ARG A 46 -4.03 8.56 3.35
N GLY A 47 -4.98 8.05 4.13
CA GLY A 47 -5.02 6.66 4.59
C GLY A 47 -6.11 5.88 3.87
N PHE A 48 -5.74 4.80 3.17
CA PHE A 48 -6.65 3.91 2.47
C PHE A 48 -6.86 2.65 3.28
N ARG A 49 -8.11 2.23 3.46
CA ARG A 49 -8.37 0.93 4.07
C ARG A 49 -8.03 -0.19 3.09
N ALA A 50 -7.15 -1.09 3.48
CA ALA A 50 -6.65 -2.13 2.60
C ALA A 50 -7.73 -3.17 2.21
N ASP A 51 -8.76 -3.35 3.02
CA ASP A 51 -9.91 -4.21 2.73
C ASP A 51 -10.88 -3.62 1.68
N ARG A 52 -10.70 -2.35 1.30
CA ARG A 52 -11.47 -1.67 0.26
C ARG A 52 -10.71 -1.51 -1.07
N ILE A 53 -9.51 -2.07 -1.14
CA ILE A 53 -8.72 -2.13 -2.37
C ILE A 53 -9.15 -3.38 -3.12
N GLU A 54 -9.71 -3.22 -4.30
CA GLU A 54 -10.17 -4.33 -5.15
C GLU A 54 -9.06 -4.85 -6.06
N ARG A 55 -8.14 -3.97 -6.44
CA ARG A 55 -6.94 -4.28 -7.21
C ARG A 55 -5.83 -3.31 -6.86
N LEU A 56 -4.61 -3.80 -6.81
CA LEU A 56 -3.40 -3.03 -6.61
C LEU A 56 -2.41 -3.34 -7.73
N ILE A 57 -1.71 -2.33 -8.19
CA ILE A 57 -0.58 -2.45 -9.13
C ILE A 57 0.64 -1.85 -8.45
N ASP A 58 1.71 -2.64 -8.39
CA ASP A 58 3.01 -2.18 -7.93
C ASP A 58 3.77 -1.54 -9.09
N ALA A 59 3.93 -0.22 -9.06
CA ALA A 59 4.54 0.51 -10.16
C ALA A 59 6.04 0.18 -10.34
N GLU A 60 6.71 -0.32 -9.30
CA GLU A 60 8.12 -0.71 -9.38
C GLU A 60 8.32 -2.02 -10.16
N THR A 61 7.36 -2.95 -10.09
CA THR A 61 7.50 -4.30 -10.66
C THR A 61 6.51 -4.60 -11.78
N GLY A 62 5.47 -3.76 -11.94
CA GLY A 62 4.32 -4.02 -12.80
C GLY A 62 3.39 -5.13 -12.27
N LEU A 63 3.63 -5.66 -11.07
CA LEU A 63 2.83 -6.75 -10.51
C LEU A 63 1.40 -6.27 -10.22
N VAL A 64 0.43 -7.02 -10.72
CA VAL A 64 -1.00 -6.82 -10.43
C VAL A 64 -1.45 -7.80 -9.36
N VAL A 65 -2.14 -7.28 -8.34
CA VAL A 65 -2.67 -8.05 -7.21
C VAL A 65 -4.16 -7.75 -7.07
N ASP A 66 -4.99 -8.76 -7.29
CA ASP A 66 -6.46 -8.66 -7.17
C ASP A 66 -7.05 -9.59 -6.10
N ARG A 67 -6.19 -10.36 -5.41
CA ARG A 67 -6.54 -11.29 -4.34
C ARG A 67 -5.51 -11.26 -3.24
N ASN A 68 -5.95 -11.50 -2.00
CA ASN A 68 -5.08 -11.50 -0.81
C ASN A 68 -4.23 -10.22 -0.70
N ILE A 69 -4.81 -9.07 -1.03
CA ILE A 69 -4.10 -7.78 -1.11
C ILE A 69 -3.47 -7.40 0.23
N ILE A 70 -4.18 -7.62 1.34
CA ILE A 70 -3.66 -7.36 2.69
C ILE A 70 -2.41 -8.21 2.95
N ASP A 71 -2.46 -9.51 2.67
CA ASP A 71 -1.31 -10.41 2.86
C ASP A 71 -0.13 -10.00 1.98
N TRP A 72 -0.39 -9.59 0.75
CA TRP A 72 0.64 -9.09 -0.15
C TRP A 72 1.31 -7.83 0.41
N LEU A 73 0.52 -6.87 0.91
CA LEU A 73 1.02 -5.64 1.53
C LEU A 73 1.89 -5.94 2.75
N ILE A 74 1.46 -6.86 3.62
CA ILE A 74 2.22 -7.29 4.80
C ILE A 74 3.55 -7.93 4.37
N LYS A 75 3.52 -8.89 3.45
CA LYS A 75 4.74 -9.57 2.97
C LYS A 75 5.72 -8.60 2.30
N ARG A 76 5.21 -7.61 1.56
CA ARG A 76 6.05 -6.54 0.98
C ARG A 76 6.68 -5.70 2.09
N ALA A 77 5.90 -5.29 3.08
CA ALA A 77 6.39 -4.52 4.23
C ALA A 77 7.51 -5.25 5.00
N GLU A 78 7.30 -6.53 5.28
CA GLU A 78 8.28 -7.40 5.94
C GLU A 78 9.56 -7.55 5.13
N ARG A 79 9.45 -7.76 3.82
CA ARG A 79 10.61 -7.85 2.93
C ARG A 79 11.44 -6.57 2.97
N GLN A 80 10.80 -5.41 2.82
CA GLN A 80 11.49 -4.13 2.89
C GLN A 80 12.12 -3.89 4.26
N ALA A 81 11.47 -4.29 5.35
CA ALA A 81 12.04 -4.18 6.69
C ALA A 81 13.31 -5.04 6.84
N LYS A 82 13.31 -6.27 6.30
CA LYS A 82 14.50 -7.14 6.28
C LYS A 82 15.64 -6.54 5.45
N GLU A 83 15.34 -6.00 4.27
CA GLU A 83 16.38 -5.37 3.42
C GLU A 83 16.96 -4.12 4.08
N ARG A 84 16.14 -3.25 4.69
CA ARG A 84 16.64 -2.10 5.45
C ARG A 84 17.57 -2.51 6.59
N LYS A 85 17.21 -3.57 7.33
CA LYS A 85 18.06 -4.10 8.40
C LYS A 85 19.40 -4.59 7.87
N LYS A 86 19.43 -5.34 6.77
CA LYS A 86 20.68 -5.80 6.13
C LYS A 86 21.59 -4.65 5.70
N ILE A 87 21.01 -3.56 5.19
CA ILE A 87 21.76 -2.36 4.80
C ILE A 87 22.35 -1.67 6.02
N GLN A 88 21.61 -1.60 7.13
CA GLN A 88 22.08 -1.03 8.39
C GLN A 88 23.19 -1.86 9.05
N ASP A 89 23.14 -3.19 8.91
CA ASP A 89 24.11 -4.12 9.50
C ASP A 89 25.37 -4.32 8.62
N ARG A 90 25.50 -3.58 7.50
CA ARG A 90 26.69 -3.61 6.62
C ARG A 90 27.78 -2.71 7.22
N PRO A 91 29.01 -3.20 7.43
CA PRO A 91 30.10 -2.42 8.03
C PRO A 91 30.58 -1.27 7.13
#